data_AF-A0A7S1E7K6-F1
#
_entry.id   AF-A0A7S1E7K6-F1
#
_cell.length_a   1.000
_cell.length_b   1.000
_cell.length_c   1.000
_cell.angle_alpha   90.00
_cell.angle_beta   90.00
_cell.angle_gamma   90.00
#
_symmetry.space_group_name_H-M   'P 1'
#
loop_
_entity.id
_entity.type
_entity.pdbx_description
1 polymer ?
#
loop_
_entity_poly.entity_id
_entity_poly.type
_entity_poly.pdbx_seq_one_letter_code
_entity_poly.pdbx_strand_id
1 'polypeptide(L)'
;AAIACLDVMVGLGVKREHVFVCDSRGLIQSEREDAKAGKLDESKQRYCQVTTARTLADVVDGADVFLGCSAAGVLTADMVRNMADKPIILALANPEPEIRPELAKAVRPDCIVATGRSDYPNQVNNVLCFPYIFRG
;
A
#
# COMPACT_ATOMS: atom_id res chain seq x y z
N ALA A 1 1.79 0.40 10.85
CA ALA A 1 2.87 0.27 9.85
C ALA A 1 2.63 1.17 8.66
N ALA A 2 1.59 0.93 7.84
CA ALA A 2 1.32 1.68 6.60
C ALA A 2 1.39 3.21 6.74
N ILE A 3 0.65 3.82 7.67
CA ILE A 3 0.64 5.29 7.85
C ILE A 3 2.05 5.84 8.12
N ALA A 4 2.85 5.20 8.97
CA ALA A 4 4.19 5.66 9.28
C ALA A 4 5.12 5.56 8.05
N CYS A 5 4.98 4.49 7.25
CA CYS A 5 5.70 4.37 5.98
C CYS A 5 5.30 5.48 4.99
N LEU A 6 4.00 5.79 4.90
CA LEU A 6 3.50 6.88 4.06
C LEU A 6 4.02 8.24 4.54
N ASP A 7 4.04 8.50 5.86
CA ASP A 7 4.55 9.75 6.41
C ASP A 7 6.04 9.95 6.05
N VAL A 8 6.84 8.87 6.06
CA VAL A 8 8.23 8.90 5.57
C VAL A 8 8.29 9.16 4.06
N MET A 9 7.49 8.46 3.24
CA MET A 9 7.46 8.65 1.79
C MET A 9 7.08 10.09 1.40
N VAL A 10 6.09 10.66 2.09
CA VAL A 10 5.66 12.05 1.90
C VAL A 10 6.76 13.01 2.34
N GLY A 11 7.40 12.76 3.49
CA GLY A 11 8.56 13.53 3.96
C GLY A 11 9.75 13.50 3.00
N LEU A 12 9.88 12.44 2.19
CA LEU A 12 10.89 12.29 1.15
C LEU A 12 10.48 12.85 -0.23
N GLY A 13 9.26 13.39 -0.37
CA GLY A 13 8.82 14.10 -1.58
C GLY A 13 7.67 13.46 -2.36
N VAL A 14 7.10 12.34 -1.89
CA VAL A 14 5.84 11.85 -2.46
C VAL A 14 4.74 12.88 -2.20
N LYS A 15 4.07 13.32 -3.28
CA LYS A 15 2.97 14.27 -3.20
C LYS A 15 1.77 13.63 -2.51
N ARG A 16 1.32 14.24 -1.42
CA ARG A 16 0.23 13.71 -0.59
C ARG A 16 -1.05 13.49 -1.40
N GLU A 17 -1.37 14.38 -2.33
CA GLU A 17 -2.54 14.27 -3.21
C GLU A 17 -2.56 12.98 -4.04
N HIS A 18 -1.41 12.35 -4.30
CA HIS A 18 -1.30 11.08 -5.04
C HIS A 18 -1.39 9.83 -4.14
N VAL A 19 -1.58 10.00 -2.83
CA VAL A 19 -1.62 8.87 -1.88
C VAL A 19 -3.07 8.50 -1.56
N PHE A 20 -3.48 7.29 -1.92
CA PHE A 20 -4.80 6.74 -1.62
C PHE A 20 -4.66 5.61 -0.60
N VAL A 21 -5.47 5.64 0.46
CA VAL A 21 -5.38 4.68 1.57
C VAL A 21 -6.71 3.98 1.77
N CYS A 22 -6.70 2.65 1.73
CA CYS A 22 -7.85 1.81 2.05
C CYS A 22 -7.69 1.19 3.44
N ASP A 23 -8.78 1.14 4.20
CA ASP A 23 -8.88 0.33 5.42
C ASP A 23 -9.96 -0.76 5.25
N SER A 24 -10.35 -1.42 6.34
CA SER A 24 -11.38 -2.47 6.33
C SER A 24 -12.76 -2.02 5.85
N ARG A 25 -13.00 -0.70 5.70
CA ARG A 25 -14.25 -0.10 5.22
C ARG A 25 -14.10 0.53 3.83
N GLY A 26 -13.02 0.22 3.12
CA GLY A 26 -12.74 0.75 1.78
C GLY A 26 -11.85 1.99 1.79
N LEU A 27 -11.90 2.76 0.70
CA LEU A 27 -11.10 3.97 0.55
C LEU A 27 -11.46 5.02 1.63
N ILE A 28 -10.43 5.61 2.24
CA ILE A 28 -10.60 6.72 3.17
C ILE A 28 -10.83 8.00 2.34
N GLN A 29 -12.08 8.42 2.26
CA GLN A 29 -12.52 9.54 1.42
C GLN A 29 -13.64 10.36 2.08
N SER A 30 -13.81 11.61 1.63
CA SER A 30 -14.63 12.64 2.28
C SER A 30 -16.12 12.31 2.39
N GLU A 31 -16.65 11.50 1.49
CA GLU A 31 -18.06 11.08 1.47
C GLU A 31 -18.38 9.92 2.40
N ARG A 32 -17.37 9.34 3.07
CA ARG A 32 -17.56 8.24 4.03
C ARG A 32 -18.25 8.75 5.29
N GLU A 33 -19.13 7.93 5.87
CA GLU A 33 -19.97 8.36 7.00
C GLU A 33 -19.16 8.82 8.23
N ASP A 34 -18.09 8.09 8.57
CA ASP A 34 -17.19 8.45 9.67
C ASP A 34 -16.32 9.67 9.36
N ALA A 35 -15.96 9.90 8.09
CA ALA A 35 -15.30 11.14 7.67
C ALA A 35 -16.22 12.35 7.86
N LYS A 36 -17.47 12.26 7.37
CA LYS A 36 -18.49 13.30 7.54
C LYS A 36 -18.84 13.56 9.00
N ALA A 37 -18.85 12.51 9.82
CA ALA A 37 -19.11 12.61 11.25
C ALA A 37 -17.92 13.13 12.07
N GLY A 38 -16.77 13.42 11.44
CA GLY A 38 -15.55 13.84 12.15
C GLY A 38 -14.97 12.76 13.07
N LYS A 39 -15.22 11.48 12.76
CA LYS A 39 -14.83 10.31 13.58
C LYS A 39 -13.63 9.55 13.00
N LEU A 40 -13.02 10.03 11.92
CA LEU A 40 -11.73 9.51 11.49
C LEU A 40 -10.68 9.91 12.52
N ASP A 41 -9.84 8.95 12.91
CA ASP A 41 -8.67 9.26 13.71
C ASP A 41 -7.73 10.19 12.92
N GLU A 42 -6.93 10.99 13.63
CA GLU A 42 -6.06 12.01 13.03
C GLU A 42 -5.14 11.44 11.94
N SER A 43 -4.66 10.21 12.13
CA SER A 43 -3.75 9.54 11.22
C SER A 43 -4.42 9.22 9.88
N LYS A 44 -5.68 8.79 9.90
CA LYS A 44 -6.50 8.58 8.70
C LYS A 44 -6.99 9.88 8.09
N GLN A 45 -7.32 10.86 8.92
CA GLN A 45 -7.77 12.17 8.45
C GLN A 45 -6.71 12.82 7.55
N ARG A 46 -5.42 12.69 7.89
CA ARG A 46 -4.31 13.14 7.03
C ARG A 46 -4.38 12.55 5.64
N TYR A 47 -4.81 11.29 5.51
CA TYR A 47 -4.88 10.54 4.25
C TYR A 47 -6.26 10.50 3.57
N CYS A 48 -7.24 11.24 4.10
CA CYS A 48 -8.56 11.35 3.51
C CYS A 48 -8.52 12.06 2.16
N GLN A 49 -9.19 11.50 1.15
CA GLN A 49 -9.21 12.00 -0.22
C GLN A 49 -10.57 12.60 -0.59
N VAL A 50 -10.57 13.63 -1.45
CA VAL A 50 -11.78 14.13 -2.10
C VAL A 50 -11.85 13.50 -3.49
N THR A 51 -12.67 12.46 -3.64
CA THR A 51 -12.72 11.64 -4.86
C THR A 51 -14.04 10.88 -4.98
N THR A 52 -14.34 10.40 -6.19
CA THR A 52 -15.46 9.48 -6.47
C THR A 52 -15.10 8.02 -6.27
N ALA A 53 -13.82 7.66 -6.17
CA ALA A 53 -13.36 6.30 -5.90
C ALA A 53 -13.83 5.81 -4.52
N ARG A 54 -14.06 4.50 -4.37
CA ARG A 54 -14.62 3.88 -3.16
C ARG A 54 -13.84 2.66 -2.70
N THR A 55 -13.27 1.91 -3.63
CA THR A 55 -12.64 0.61 -3.37
C THR A 55 -11.13 0.64 -3.61
N LEU A 56 -10.44 -0.41 -3.19
CA LEU A 56 -9.04 -0.61 -3.53
C LEU A 56 -8.86 -0.78 -5.05
N ALA A 57 -9.77 -1.49 -5.72
CA ALA A 57 -9.70 -1.69 -7.16
C ALA A 57 -9.73 -0.35 -7.92
N ASP A 58 -10.57 0.59 -7.47
CA ASP A 58 -10.73 1.91 -8.10
C ASP A 58 -9.44 2.74 -8.07
N VAL A 59 -8.62 2.59 -7.02
CA VAL A 59 -7.42 3.43 -6.81
C VAL A 59 -6.12 2.71 -7.17
N VAL A 60 -6.16 1.40 -7.40
CA VAL A 60 -5.02 0.63 -7.92
C VAL A 60 -4.95 0.70 -9.44
N ASP A 61 -6.06 0.97 -10.11
CA ASP A 61 -6.10 1.23 -11.55
C ASP A 61 -5.19 2.42 -11.90
N GLY A 62 -4.18 2.17 -12.74
CA GLY A 62 -3.16 3.14 -13.11
C GLY A 62 -2.19 3.54 -11.99
N ALA A 63 -2.13 2.82 -10.86
CA ALA A 63 -1.19 3.13 -9.79
C ALA A 63 0.24 2.65 -10.12
N ASP A 64 1.24 3.50 -9.87
CA ASP A 64 2.67 3.15 -10.03
C ASP A 64 3.21 2.32 -8.86
N VAL A 65 2.66 2.53 -7.65
CA VAL A 65 3.15 1.91 -6.41
C VAL A 65 1.98 1.39 -5.58
N PHE A 66 2.08 0.15 -5.14
CA PHE A 66 1.22 -0.44 -4.11
C PHE A 66 2.02 -0.69 -2.83
N LEU A 67 1.50 -0.22 -1.70
CA LEU A 67 2.04 -0.48 -0.36
C LEU A 67 1.00 -1.25 0.48
N GLY A 68 1.23 -2.55 0.63
CA GLY A 68 0.44 -3.45 1.47
C GLY A 68 1.06 -3.63 2.85
N CYS A 69 0.28 -3.37 3.90
CA CYS A 69 0.59 -3.74 5.28
C CYS A 69 -0.67 -4.28 5.98
N SER A 70 -1.48 -5.06 5.26
CA SER A 70 -2.86 -5.39 5.60
C SER A 70 -3.05 -6.90 5.78
N ALA A 71 -3.91 -7.52 4.97
CA ALA A 71 -4.26 -8.93 5.05
C ALA A 71 -3.89 -9.66 3.76
N ALA A 72 -3.73 -10.98 3.88
CA ALA A 72 -3.42 -11.86 2.77
C ALA A 72 -4.47 -11.77 1.65
N GLY A 73 -4.01 -11.81 0.39
CA GLY A 73 -4.89 -11.89 -0.79
C GLY A 73 -5.72 -10.62 -1.10
N VAL A 74 -5.46 -9.50 -0.42
CA VAL A 74 -6.20 -8.24 -0.64
C VAL A 74 -5.93 -7.64 -2.03
N LEU A 75 -4.73 -7.85 -2.60
CA LEU A 75 -4.38 -7.39 -3.93
C LEU A 75 -4.58 -8.54 -4.92
N THR A 76 -5.57 -8.44 -5.80
CA THR A 76 -5.89 -9.50 -6.76
C THR A 76 -5.04 -9.38 -8.03
N ALA A 77 -4.91 -10.48 -8.78
CA ALA A 77 -4.21 -10.47 -10.06
C ALA A 77 -4.87 -9.52 -11.08
N ASP A 78 -6.19 -9.37 -11.06
CA ASP A 78 -6.89 -8.42 -11.93
C ASP A 78 -6.59 -6.97 -11.57
N MET A 79 -6.49 -6.65 -10.28
CA MET A 79 -6.04 -5.32 -9.84
C MET A 79 -4.61 -5.05 -10.31
N VAL A 80 -3.71 -6.02 -10.17
CA VAL A 80 -2.31 -5.88 -10.62
C VAL A 80 -2.23 -5.67 -12.13
N ARG A 81 -3.07 -6.36 -12.92
CA ARG A 81 -3.12 -6.18 -14.36
C ARG A 81 -3.38 -4.71 -14.76
N ASN A 82 -4.24 -4.03 -14.00
CA ASN A 82 -4.66 -2.66 -14.28
C ASN A 82 -3.73 -1.58 -13.69
N MET A 83 -2.67 -1.94 -12.96
CA MET A 83 -1.68 -0.96 -12.48
C MET A 83 -0.94 -0.26 -13.63
N ALA A 84 -0.23 0.84 -13.35
CA ALA A 84 0.61 1.53 -14.34
C ALA A 84 1.77 0.65 -14.85
N ASP A 85 2.54 1.14 -15.83
CA ASP A 85 3.72 0.45 -16.38
C ASP A 85 4.81 0.25 -15.32
N LYS A 86 5.43 -0.95 -15.30
CA LYS A 86 6.52 -1.34 -14.37
C LYS A 86 6.22 -1.02 -12.89
N PRO A 87 5.08 -1.49 -12.34
CA PRO A 87 4.63 -1.06 -11.02
C PRO A 87 5.52 -1.66 -9.93
N ILE A 88 5.64 -0.93 -8.82
CA ILE A 88 6.32 -1.38 -7.60
C ILE A 88 5.27 -1.90 -6.61
N ILE A 89 5.34 -3.17 -6.27
CA ILE A 89 4.40 -3.85 -5.38
C ILE A 89 5.14 -4.26 -4.10
N LEU A 90 4.85 -3.54 -3.01
CA LEU A 90 5.33 -3.85 -1.66
C LEU A 90 4.25 -4.64 -0.93
N ALA A 91 4.22 -5.96 -1.07
CA ALA A 91 3.21 -6.83 -0.43
C ALA A 91 3.77 -7.39 0.90
N LEU A 92 3.66 -6.61 1.96
CA LEU A 92 4.41 -6.80 3.21
C LEU A 92 3.61 -7.49 4.33
N ALA A 93 2.37 -7.93 4.09
CA ALA A 93 1.65 -8.76 5.04
C ALA A 93 2.41 -10.07 5.34
N ASN A 94 2.33 -10.53 6.59
CA ASN A 94 2.93 -11.78 7.05
C ASN A 94 1.87 -12.65 7.75
N PRO A 95 1.95 -13.99 7.68
CA PRO A 95 2.95 -14.77 6.92
C PRO A 95 2.66 -14.82 5.40
N GLU A 96 1.43 -14.50 5.00
CA GLU A 96 0.99 -14.54 3.61
C GLU A 96 0.80 -13.10 3.09
N PRO A 97 1.44 -12.75 1.95
CA PRO A 97 1.40 -11.38 1.42
C PRO A 97 0.03 -11.03 0.82
N GLU A 98 -0.18 -9.73 0.56
CA GLU A 98 -1.36 -9.22 -0.15
C GLU A 98 -1.51 -9.86 -1.53
N ILE A 99 -0.40 -10.14 -2.22
CA ILE A 99 -0.32 -10.98 -3.41
C ILE A 99 1.01 -11.73 -3.42
N ARG A 100 1.01 -12.99 -3.82
CA ARG A 100 2.25 -13.76 -4.00
C ARG A 100 3.00 -13.27 -5.25
N PRO A 101 4.34 -13.17 -5.24
CA PRO A 101 5.12 -12.70 -6.38
C PRO A 101 4.85 -13.43 -7.70
N GLU A 102 4.62 -14.75 -7.65
CA GLU A 102 4.27 -15.56 -8.83
C GLU A 102 2.92 -15.17 -9.46
N LEU A 103 1.93 -14.78 -8.65
CA LEU A 103 0.63 -14.36 -9.16
C LEU A 103 0.71 -12.95 -9.77
N ALA A 104 1.46 -12.05 -9.13
CA ALA A 104 1.72 -10.71 -9.66
C ALA A 104 2.47 -10.79 -11.00
N LYS A 105 3.56 -11.56 -11.06
CA LYS A 105 4.38 -11.70 -12.26
C LYS A 105 3.69 -12.45 -13.40
N ALA A 106 2.72 -13.32 -13.11
CA ALA A 106 1.93 -13.99 -14.14
C ALA A 106 1.10 -13.00 -14.97
N VAL A 107 0.65 -11.89 -14.37
CA VAL A 107 -0.19 -10.88 -15.05
C VAL A 107 0.56 -9.60 -15.40
N ARG A 108 1.64 -9.30 -14.69
CA ARG A 108 2.55 -8.15 -14.91
C ARG A 108 4.00 -8.58 -14.77
N PRO A 109 4.59 -9.21 -15.81
CA PRO A 109 5.98 -9.69 -15.75
C PRO A 109 7.02 -8.57 -15.49
N ASP A 110 6.64 -7.32 -15.78
CA ASP A 110 7.42 -6.10 -15.63
C ASP A 110 7.38 -5.50 -14.22
N CYS A 111 6.56 -6.02 -13.30
CA CYS A 111 6.47 -5.51 -11.94
C CYS A 111 7.70 -5.84 -11.08
N ILE A 112 8.04 -4.91 -10.19
CA ILE A 112 8.99 -5.13 -9.11
C ILE A 112 8.17 -5.51 -7.88
N VAL A 113 8.39 -6.72 -7.35
CA VAL A 113 7.69 -7.20 -6.16
C VAL A 113 8.67 -7.34 -5.00
N ALA A 114 8.25 -6.89 -3.83
CA ALA A 114 8.95 -7.06 -2.56
C ALA A 114 7.97 -7.59 -1.51
N THR A 115 8.45 -8.46 -0.61
CA THR A 115 7.62 -9.06 0.45
C THR A 115 8.33 -9.03 1.80
N GLY A 116 7.61 -9.32 2.88
CA GLY A 116 8.23 -9.53 4.19
C GLY A 116 8.95 -10.88 4.34
N ARG A 117 8.73 -11.83 3.43
CA ARG A 117 9.23 -13.20 3.54
C ARG A 117 10.64 -13.33 2.97
N SER A 118 11.46 -14.17 3.60
CA SER A 118 12.85 -14.40 3.20
C SER A 118 13.02 -15.42 2.07
N ASP A 119 11.97 -16.17 1.73
CA ASP A 119 11.98 -17.14 0.64
C ASP A 119 11.71 -16.52 -0.74
N TYR A 120 11.41 -15.21 -0.79
CA TYR A 120 11.27 -14.44 -2.03
C TYR A 120 12.41 -13.41 -2.19
N PRO A 121 12.75 -13.03 -3.43
CA PRO A 121 13.63 -11.87 -3.68
C PRO A 121 13.08 -10.58 -3.07
N ASN A 122 13.96 -9.59 -2.87
CA ASN A 122 13.61 -8.26 -2.36
C ASN A 122 12.87 -8.31 -1.00
N GLN A 123 13.40 -9.07 -0.04
CA GLN A 123 12.83 -9.07 1.31
C GLN A 123 12.94 -7.67 1.93
N VAL A 124 11.80 -7.10 2.31
CA VAL A 124 11.73 -5.87 3.11
C VAL A 124 11.59 -6.29 4.57
N ASN A 125 12.66 -6.10 5.34
CA ASN A 125 12.73 -6.50 6.73
C ASN A 125 13.32 -5.40 7.60
N ASN A 126 12.64 -5.08 8.69
CA ASN A 126 13.06 -4.02 9.60
C ASN A 126 14.39 -4.33 10.33
N VAL A 127 14.84 -5.60 10.35
CA VAL A 127 16.16 -6.00 10.87
C VAL A 127 17.32 -5.28 10.18
N LEU A 128 17.10 -4.80 8.94
CA LEU A 128 18.10 -4.03 8.19
C LEU A 128 18.36 -2.65 8.80
N CYS A 129 17.41 -2.10 9.58
CA CYS A 129 17.48 -0.73 10.07
C CYS A 129 17.57 -0.66 11.60
N PHE A 130 16.77 -1.43 12.34
CA PHE A 130 16.65 -1.27 13.79
C PHE A 130 17.98 -1.36 14.57
N PRO A 131 18.89 -2.30 14.30
CA PRO A 131 20.17 -2.37 15.02
C PRO A 131 21.04 -1.11 14.91
N TYR A 132 20.87 -0.34 13.83
CA TYR A 132 21.69 0.83 13.54
C TYR A 132 20.99 2.14 13.90
N ILE A 133 19.65 2.21 13.83
CA ILE A 133 18.88 3.39 14.27
C ILE A 133 19.10 3.66 15.76
N PHE A 134 19.10 2.63 16.61
CA PHE A 134 19.27 2.80 18.07
C PHE A 134 20.74 2.88 18.52
N ARG A 135 21.69 2.72 17.59
CA ARG A 135 23.12 2.79 17.89
C ARG A 135 23.70 4.20 17.72
N GLY A 136 23.07 5.04 16.91
CA GLY A 136 23.44 6.46 16.73
C GLY A 136 22.82 7.34 17.80
#